data_AF-A0AAE3KSQ5-F1
#
_entry.id   AF-A0AAE3KSQ5-F1
#
_cell.length_a   1.000
_cell.length_b   1.000
_cell.length_c   1.000
_cell.angle_alpha   90.00
_cell.angle_beta   90.00
_cell.angle_gamma   90.00
#
_symmetry.space_group_name_H-M   'P 1'
#
loop_
_entity.id
_entity.type
_entity.pdbx_description
1 polymer ?
#
loop_
_entity_poly.entity_id
_entity_poly.type
_entity_poly.pdbx_seq_one_letter_code
_entity_poly.pdbx_strand_id
1 'polypeptide(L)'
;MQITEKQILSKTNYGLDIYAHILRDFYSDETVIHLKGRITEPSKNPFRGNAPTLIFEEIDQQFLFRDNEEIAFTGTPFDFAKLHFKKDGPELLKVLLEVLHLKFERRTNKFPVFLEKKKEITPQPLPIYIPKVSFFDAPVSNTIPSKELTLKGVYELILANSVIQTEHLRQISDKKLARKYKAANFNYVTFSGTFSSRKDDALLKHSGYLAIDFDHIPDLESLKTQLLNDAFFETQMLFKSPSGDGLKWIISIDITQNTHQDWFMAIKNYLEQTYQLKVDSAGIDVSRACFLPNDPQIFINSKHLMP
;
A
#
# COMPACT_ATOMS: atom_id res chain seq x y z
N MET A 1 -14.47 11.93 21.01
CA MET A 1 -13.30 11.85 20.11
C MET A 1 -13.30 13.13 19.30
N GLN A 2 -12.24 13.94 19.36
CA GLN A 2 -12.11 15.07 18.42
C GLN A 2 -11.72 14.46 17.07
N ILE A 3 -12.62 14.58 16.09
CA ILE A 3 -12.33 14.18 14.71
C ILE A 3 -11.29 15.13 14.15
N THR A 4 -10.29 14.62 13.44
CA THR A 4 -9.24 15.43 12.83
C THR A 4 -9.32 15.41 11.31
N GLU A 5 -8.82 16.46 10.67
CA GLU A 5 -8.69 16.55 9.20
C GLU A 5 -7.99 15.32 8.61
N LYS A 6 -6.93 14.85 9.27
CA LYS A 6 -6.19 13.65 8.84
C LYS A 6 -7.06 12.39 8.79
N GLN A 7 -7.98 12.24 9.75
CA GLN A 7 -8.91 11.09 9.75
C GLN A 7 -9.91 11.19 8.59
N ILE A 8 -10.34 12.39 8.23
CA ILE A 8 -11.22 12.61 7.08
C ILE A 8 -10.46 12.34 5.78
N LEU A 9 -9.26 12.91 5.59
CA LEU A 9 -8.42 12.67 4.39
C LEU A 9 -8.16 11.18 4.14
N SER A 10 -7.91 10.40 5.20
CA SER A 10 -7.69 8.94 5.07
C SER A 10 -8.93 8.16 4.59
N LYS A 11 -10.11 8.77 4.63
CA LYS A 11 -11.38 8.16 4.23
C LYS A 11 -12.02 8.85 3.02
N THR A 12 -11.36 9.83 2.41
CA THR A 12 -11.89 10.62 1.29
C THR A 12 -10.94 10.64 0.08
N ASN A 13 -10.15 9.57 -0.08
CA ASN A 13 -9.12 9.47 -1.12
C ASN A 13 -8.21 10.72 -1.14
N TYR A 14 -7.59 11.02 0.01
CA TYR A 14 -6.73 12.20 0.21
C TYR A 14 -7.42 13.54 -0.05
N GLY A 15 -8.75 13.57 0.05
CA GLY A 15 -9.60 14.76 -0.15
C GLY A 15 -10.32 14.82 -1.49
N LEU A 16 -10.04 13.89 -2.41
CA LEU A 16 -10.69 13.88 -3.73
C LEU A 16 -12.21 13.70 -3.63
N ASP A 17 -12.69 12.89 -2.67
CA ASP A 17 -14.12 12.67 -2.48
C ASP A 17 -14.83 13.92 -1.92
N ILE A 18 -14.11 14.77 -1.18
CA ILE A 18 -14.64 16.06 -0.70
C ILE A 18 -14.91 16.96 -1.89
N TYR A 19 -13.95 17.09 -2.82
CA TYR A 19 -14.12 17.87 -4.04
C TYR A 19 -15.25 17.30 -4.91
N ALA A 20 -15.25 15.98 -5.15
CA ALA A 20 -16.25 15.33 -5.99
C ALA A 20 -17.67 15.51 -5.43
N HIS A 21 -17.85 15.40 -4.11
CA HIS A 21 -19.13 15.64 -3.46
C HIS A 21 -19.60 17.08 -3.66
N ILE A 22 -18.75 18.06 -3.33
CA ILE A 22 -19.07 19.48 -3.47
C ILE A 22 -19.38 19.82 -4.93
N LEU A 23 -18.60 19.32 -5.88
CA LEU A 23 -18.83 19.60 -7.30
C LEU A 23 -20.13 18.99 -7.82
N ARG A 24 -20.55 17.83 -7.30
CA ARG A 24 -21.84 17.21 -7.67
C ARG A 24 -23.05 18.02 -7.20
N ASP A 25 -22.92 18.83 -6.15
CA ASP A 25 -23.99 19.75 -5.75
C ASP A 25 -24.21 20.87 -6.78
N PHE A 26 -23.20 21.19 -7.59
CA PHE A 26 -23.29 22.17 -8.68
C PHE A 26 -23.54 21.52 -10.06
N TYR A 27 -23.03 20.31 -10.27
CA TYR A 27 -23.02 19.61 -11.55
C TYR A 27 -23.47 18.14 -11.37
N SER A 28 -24.75 17.93 -11.07
CA SER A 28 -25.31 16.64 -10.63
C SER A 28 -25.25 15.52 -11.68
N ASP A 29 -25.24 15.86 -12.97
CA ASP A 29 -25.39 14.90 -14.09
C ASP A 29 -24.12 14.73 -14.94
N GLU A 30 -22.98 15.24 -14.47
CA GLU A 30 -21.72 15.21 -15.21
C GLU A 30 -20.61 14.54 -14.40
N THR A 31 -19.60 14.00 -15.10
CA THR A 31 -18.34 13.62 -14.46
C THR A 31 -17.61 14.89 -14.03
N VAL A 32 -17.48 15.09 -12.72
CA VAL A 32 -16.95 16.35 -12.16
C VAL A 32 -15.44 16.40 -12.01
N ILE A 33 -14.76 15.24 -12.05
CA ILE A 33 -13.30 15.13 -11.89
C ILE A 33 -12.76 14.05 -12.82
N HIS A 34 -11.75 14.38 -13.60
CA HIS A 34 -11.00 13.46 -14.45
C HIS A 34 -9.55 13.36 -13.96
N LEU A 35 -9.23 12.29 -13.24
CA LEU A 35 -7.90 12.08 -12.67
C LEU A 35 -6.97 11.38 -13.68
N LYS A 36 -5.77 11.94 -13.90
CA LYS A 36 -4.73 11.36 -14.75
C LYS A 36 -3.41 11.30 -13.99
N GLY A 37 -3.14 10.15 -13.37
CA GLY A 37 -2.00 9.99 -12.46
C GLY A 37 -2.25 10.75 -11.15
N ARG A 38 -1.39 11.72 -10.84
CA ARG A 38 -1.44 12.52 -9.60
C ARG A 38 -2.04 13.92 -9.77
N ILE A 39 -2.57 14.21 -10.96
CA ILE A 39 -3.16 15.52 -11.30
C ILE A 39 -4.44 15.29 -12.09
N THR A 40 -5.41 16.20 -11.96
CA THR A 40 -6.66 16.14 -12.72
C THR A 40 -6.59 17.02 -13.96
N GLU A 41 -7.41 16.68 -14.96
CA GLU A 41 -7.72 17.63 -16.03
C GLU A 41 -8.53 18.82 -15.45
N PRO A 42 -8.45 20.00 -16.09
CA PRO A 42 -9.19 21.17 -15.63
C PRO A 42 -10.71 20.90 -15.58
N SER A 43 -11.28 21.11 -14.41
CA SER A 43 -12.69 20.92 -14.10
C SER A 43 -13.39 22.27 -13.90
N LYS A 44 -14.72 22.31 -14.03
CA LYS A 44 -15.49 23.55 -13.85
C LYS A 44 -15.37 24.05 -12.40
N ASN A 45 -15.03 25.33 -12.23
CA ASN A 45 -14.89 25.97 -10.93
C ASN A 45 -16.18 26.72 -10.54
N PRO A 46 -17.01 26.17 -9.62
CA PRO A 46 -18.28 26.81 -9.23
C PRO A 46 -18.10 28.14 -8.50
N PHE A 47 -16.90 28.42 -7.99
CA PHE A 47 -16.58 29.67 -7.29
C PHE A 47 -15.98 30.74 -8.22
N ARG A 48 -15.81 30.42 -9.51
CA ARG A 48 -15.20 31.26 -10.54
C ARG A 48 -16.01 31.27 -11.83
N GLY A 49 -17.33 31.40 -11.72
CA GLY A 49 -18.21 31.52 -12.88
C GLY A 49 -18.30 30.25 -13.74
N ASN A 50 -18.03 29.09 -13.16
CA ASN A 50 -18.07 27.77 -13.82
C ASN A 50 -17.03 27.59 -14.94
N ALA A 51 -15.95 28.38 -14.96
CA ALA A 51 -14.85 28.23 -15.91
C ALA A 51 -14.09 26.90 -15.68
N PRO A 52 -13.60 26.21 -16.73
CA PRO A 52 -12.87 24.95 -16.61
C PRO A 52 -11.40 25.18 -16.19
N THR A 53 -11.20 25.72 -14.99
CA THR A 53 -9.91 26.21 -14.50
C THR A 53 -9.42 25.46 -13.26
N LEU A 54 -10.27 24.66 -12.62
CA LEU A 54 -9.98 23.99 -11.36
C LEU A 54 -9.18 22.71 -11.59
N ILE A 55 -8.00 22.63 -10.98
CA ILE A 55 -7.11 21.47 -11.07
C ILE A 55 -6.84 20.97 -9.66
N PHE A 56 -6.84 19.65 -9.47
CA PHE A 56 -6.44 19.00 -8.24
C PHE A 56 -5.13 18.26 -8.45
N GLU A 57 -4.17 18.45 -7.54
CA GLU A 57 -2.84 17.87 -7.62
C GLU A 57 -2.48 17.25 -6.28
N GLU A 58 -2.02 16.00 -6.29
CA GLU A 58 -1.61 15.29 -5.09
C GLU A 58 -0.22 15.74 -4.66
N ILE A 59 -0.14 16.32 -3.45
CA ILE A 59 1.11 16.70 -2.79
C ILE A 59 1.06 16.13 -1.37
N ASP A 60 2.08 15.35 -0.99
CA ASP A 60 2.22 14.75 0.34
C ASP A 60 0.97 14.03 0.87
N GLN A 61 0.33 13.18 0.04
CA GLN A 61 -0.89 12.43 0.37
C GLN A 61 -2.10 13.34 0.67
N GLN A 62 -2.18 14.49 -0.01
CA GLN A 62 -3.33 15.38 0.02
C GLN A 62 -3.53 15.99 -1.38
N PHE A 63 -4.75 15.94 -1.91
CA PHE A 63 -5.07 16.68 -3.13
C PHE A 63 -5.27 18.16 -2.79
N LEU A 64 -4.39 19.01 -3.27
CA LEU A 64 -4.57 20.46 -3.22
C LEU A 64 -5.31 20.90 -4.48
N PHE A 65 -6.25 21.84 -4.34
CA PHE A 65 -6.86 22.49 -5.50
C PHE A 65 -6.06 23.73 -5.86
N ARG A 66 -6.03 24.05 -7.16
CA ARG A 66 -5.53 25.30 -7.69
C ARG A 66 -6.36 25.72 -8.90
N ASP A 67 -6.48 27.02 -9.10
CA ASP A 67 -7.02 27.60 -10.33
C ASP A 67 -5.87 27.98 -11.28
N ASN A 68 -5.99 27.62 -12.56
CA ASN A 68 -4.95 27.92 -13.54
C ASN A 68 -4.97 29.37 -14.05
N GLU A 69 -6.05 30.13 -13.81
CA GLU A 69 -6.20 31.54 -14.17
C GLU A 69 -6.00 32.47 -12.97
N GLU A 70 -6.20 31.98 -11.73
CA GLU A 70 -5.90 32.71 -10.50
C GLU A 70 -5.02 31.90 -9.53
N ILE A 71 -3.74 32.22 -9.52
CA ILE A 71 -2.73 31.54 -8.70
C ILE A 71 -3.05 31.64 -7.19
N ALA A 72 -3.66 32.74 -6.74
CA ALA A 72 -4.04 32.90 -5.33
C ALA A 72 -5.23 32.00 -4.92
N PHE A 73 -5.99 31.46 -5.87
CA PHE A 73 -7.09 30.54 -5.61
C PHE A 73 -6.55 29.10 -5.55
N THR A 74 -5.91 28.80 -4.44
CA THR A 74 -5.31 27.50 -4.15
C THR A 74 -5.54 27.14 -2.69
N GLY A 75 -5.52 25.84 -2.36
CA GLY A 75 -5.69 25.41 -0.99
C GLY A 75 -5.96 23.93 -0.83
N THR A 76 -6.35 23.56 0.38
CA THR A 76 -6.64 22.19 0.77
C THR A 76 -8.10 21.79 0.48
N PRO A 77 -8.45 20.50 0.59
CA PRO A 77 -9.84 20.06 0.50
C PRO A 77 -10.75 20.72 1.54
N PHE A 78 -10.20 21.06 2.72
CA PHE A 78 -10.94 21.73 3.78
C PHE A 78 -11.17 23.20 3.48
N ASP A 79 -10.20 23.88 2.84
CA ASP A 79 -10.39 25.25 2.36
C ASP A 79 -11.50 25.31 1.31
N PHE A 80 -11.53 24.33 0.39
CA PHE A 80 -12.59 24.23 -0.62
C PHE A 80 -13.95 23.90 0.01
N ALA A 81 -13.98 23.00 1.00
CA ALA A 81 -15.18 22.70 1.76
C ALA A 81 -15.68 23.91 2.57
N LYS A 82 -14.77 24.71 3.13
CA LYS A 82 -15.08 25.97 3.81
C LYS A 82 -15.70 26.99 2.86
N LEU A 83 -15.23 27.07 1.61
CA LEU A 83 -15.85 27.91 0.57
C LEU A 83 -17.29 27.49 0.28
N HIS A 84 -17.59 26.19 0.25
CA HIS A 84 -18.93 25.66 0.00
C HIS A 84 -19.86 25.75 1.22
N PHE A 85 -19.49 25.10 2.33
CA PHE A 85 -20.32 24.95 3.53
C PHE A 85 -20.33 26.18 4.44
N LYS A 86 -19.44 27.17 4.20
CA LYS A 86 -19.28 28.39 5.03
C LYS A 86 -19.07 28.07 6.52
N LYS A 87 -18.38 26.96 6.81
CA LYS A 87 -18.03 26.48 8.14
C LYS A 87 -16.53 26.24 8.21
N ASP A 88 -15.99 26.25 9.41
CA ASP A 88 -14.56 26.04 9.66
C ASP A 88 -14.35 25.13 10.87
N GLY A 89 -13.13 24.63 11.05
CA GLY A 89 -12.74 23.87 12.24
C GLY A 89 -13.63 22.65 12.52
N PRO A 90 -13.90 22.33 13.80
CA PRO A 90 -14.64 21.13 14.18
C PRO A 90 -16.05 21.02 13.57
N GLU A 91 -16.72 22.16 13.35
CA GLU A 91 -18.04 22.23 12.74
C GLU A 91 -18.02 21.76 11.29
N LEU A 92 -16.99 22.14 10.54
CA LEU A 92 -16.79 21.69 9.16
C LEU A 92 -16.55 20.18 9.10
N LEU A 93 -15.70 19.65 9.98
CA LEU A 93 -15.39 18.22 10.02
C LEU A 93 -16.63 17.38 10.32
N LYS A 94 -17.52 17.87 11.20
CA LYS A 94 -18.79 17.22 11.49
C LYS A 94 -19.72 17.19 10.27
N VAL A 95 -19.81 18.28 9.51
CA VAL A 95 -20.59 18.31 8.28
C VAL A 95 -20.03 17.33 7.26
N LEU A 96 -18.72 17.33 7.04
CA LEU A 96 -18.07 16.40 6.11
C LEU A 96 -18.33 14.93 6.47
N LEU A 97 -18.31 14.58 7.76
CA LEU A 97 -18.67 13.25 8.24
C LEU A 97 -20.09 12.83 7.87
N GLU A 98 -21.04 13.75 8.04
CA GLU A 98 -22.46 13.50 7.80
C GLU A 98 -22.73 13.36 6.30
N VAL A 99 -22.26 14.31 5.48
CA VAL A 99 -22.54 14.37 4.04
C VAL A 99 -21.79 13.32 3.22
N LEU A 100 -20.59 12.91 3.68
CA LEU A 100 -19.81 11.83 3.05
C LEU A 100 -20.08 10.46 3.70
N HIS A 101 -20.99 10.39 4.67
CA HIS A 101 -21.38 9.15 5.37
C HIS A 101 -20.19 8.36 5.97
N LEU A 102 -19.18 9.06 6.47
CA LEU A 102 -17.95 8.45 6.98
C LEU A 102 -18.20 7.85 8.37
N LYS A 103 -17.95 6.54 8.53
CA LYS A 103 -18.07 5.83 9.81
C LYS A 103 -16.70 5.59 10.42
N PHE A 104 -16.52 6.02 11.67
CA PHE A 104 -15.33 5.68 12.48
C PHE A 104 -15.72 4.69 13.59
N GLU A 105 -15.15 3.48 13.58
CA GLU A 105 -15.40 2.47 14.61
C GLU A 105 -14.80 2.88 15.97
N ARG A 106 -15.58 2.68 17.04
CA ARG A 106 -15.13 2.92 18.43
C ARG A 106 -14.19 1.80 18.87
N ARG A 107 -12.88 2.01 18.87
CA ARG A 107 -11.96 1.21 19.68
C ARG A 107 -12.01 1.68 21.13
N THR A 108 -12.72 0.95 21.99
CA THR A 108 -12.67 1.15 23.45
C THR A 108 -11.44 0.43 24.02
N ASN A 109 -10.28 1.08 23.99
CA ASN A 109 -9.16 0.63 24.81
C ASN A 109 -9.19 1.39 26.14
N LYS A 110 -9.50 0.65 27.21
CA LYS A 110 -9.34 1.10 28.59
C LYS A 110 -7.84 1.28 28.87
N PHE A 111 -7.39 2.52 28.95
CA PHE A 111 -6.16 2.90 29.64
C PHE A 111 -6.47 4.09 30.57
N PRO A 112 -5.86 4.16 31.77
CA PRO A 112 -6.15 5.23 32.71
C PRO A 112 -5.63 6.57 32.17
N VAL A 113 -6.46 7.59 32.29
CA VAL A 113 -6.17 8.97 31.89
C VAL A 113 -5.12 9.54 32.85
N PHE A 114 -3.89 9.73 32.36
CA PHE A 114 -2.98 10.71 32.94
C PHE A 114 -3.21 12.05 32.23
N LEU A 115 -3.63 13.06 33.01
CA LEU A 115 -3.67 14.46 32.58
C LEU A 115 -2.24 14.97 32.43
N GLU A 116 -1.67 14.92 31.23
CA GLU A 116 -0.45 15.66 30.93
C GLU A 116 -0.78 17.08 30.46
N LYS A 117 -0.16 18.06 31.15
CA LYS A 117 -0.18 19.47 30.81
C LYS A 117 0.33 19.65 29.37
N LYS A 118 -0.40 20.41 28.56
CA LYS A 118 0.02 20.82 27.21
C LYS A 118 1.41 21.46 27.26
N LYS A 119 2.41 20.76 26.73
CA LYS A 119 3.68 21.34 26.31
C LYS A 119 3.47 21.84 24.89
N GLU A 120 3.87 23.08 24.61
CA GLU A 120 3.92 23.61 23.25
C GLU A 120 4.83 22.71 22.40
N ILE A 121 4.25 22.06 21.39
CA ILE A 121 4.98 21.18 20.48
C ILE A 121 5.40 22.03 19.29
N THR A 122 6.67 22.43 19.26
CA THR A 122 7.33 22.76 17.99
C THR A 122 7.25 21.53 17.09
N PRO A 123 6.79 21.64 15.83
CA PRO A 123 6.67 20.48 14.94
C PRO A 123 8.07 19.92 14.67
N GLN A 124 8.43 18.88 15.43
CA GLN A 124 9.55 18.01 15.05
C GLN A 124 9.07 17.14 13.88
N PRO A 125 9.87 16.99 12.82
CA PRO A 125 9.52 16.10 11.72
C PRO A 125 9.25 14.71 12.31
N LEU A 126 8.07 14.16 12.02
CA LEU A 126 7.72 12.81 12.44
C LEU A 126 8.81 11.86 11.94
N PRO A 127 9.33 10.93 12.77
CA PRO A 127 10.29 9.96 12.30
C PRO A 127 9.69 9.19 11.13
N ILE A 128 10.37 9.23 9.99
CA ILE A 128 9.99 8.43 8.80
C ILE A 128 9.96 6.98 9.26
N TYR A 129 8.76 6.40 9.34
CA TYR A 129 8.62 4.99 9.71
C TYR A 129 8.96 4.14 8.49
N ILE A 130 10.09 3.44 8.56
CA ILE A 130 10.49 2.46 7.55
C ILE A 130 9.79 1.13 7.87
N PRO A 131 8.94 0.60 6.97
CA PRO A 131 8.32 -0.70 7.17
C PRO A 131 9.33 -1.81 7.35
N LYS A 132 8.98 -2.76 8.22
CA LYS A 132 9.79 -3.94 8.49
C LYS A 132 8.99 -5.21 8.27
N VAL A 133 9.72 -6.29 7.99
CA VAL A 133 9.20 -7.64 7.80
C VAL A 133 9.96 -8.61 8.69
N SER A 134 9.29 -9.65 9.17
CA SER A 134 9.94 -10.71 9.94
C SER A 134 10.74 -11.64 9.03
N PHE A 135 11.96 -11.95 9.43
CA PHE A 135 12.85 -12.94 8.81
C PHE A 135 12.97 -14.18 9.69
N PHE A 136 13.02 -15.34 9.04
CA PHE A 136 13.07 -16.65 9.67
C PHE A 136 14.17 -17.50 9.03
N ASP A 137 14.99 -18.11 9.87
CA ASP A 137 16.00 -19.07 9.45
C ASP A 137 15.33 -20.39 9.03
N ALA A 138 15.86 -21.04 8.00
CA ALA A 138 15.47 -22.39 7.63
C ALA A 138 15.68 -23.36 8.81
N PRO A 139 14.86 -24.43 8.93
CA PRO A 139 13.75 -24.81 8.05
C PRO A 139 12.45 -24.00 8.27
N VAL A 140 11.46 -24.15 7.39
CA VAL A 140 10.14 -23.49 7.48
C VAL A 140 9.33 -23.82 8.75
N SER A 141 9.72 -24.88 9.46
CA SER A 141 9.19 -25.23 10.78
C SER A 141 9.69 -24.29 11.89
N ASN A 142 10.74 -23.49 11.65
CA ASN A 142 11.15 -22.42 12.56
C ASN A 142 10.17 -21.27 12.43
N THR A 143 9.17 -21.23 13.31
CA THR A 143 8.11 -20.22 13.28
C THR A 143 8.40 -19.00 14.14
N ILE A 144 9.58 -18.88 14.76
CA ILE A 144 9.98 -17.71 15.54
C ILE A 144 10.94 -16.87 14.70
N PRO A 145 10.66 -15.58 14.47
CA PRO A 145 11.54 -14.76 13.66
C PRO A 145 12.85 -14.48 14.39
N SER A 146 13.97 -14.57 13.66
CA SER A 146 15.29 -14.30 14.23
C SER A 146 15.67 -12.82 14.15
N LYS A 147 15.08 -12.06 13.22
CA LYS A 147 15.26 -10.62 13.08
C LYS A 147 14.14 -9.98 12.26
N GLU A 148 14.09 -8.65 12.32
CA GLU A 148 13.29 -7.82 11.44
C GLU A 148 14.19 -7.19 10.36
N LEU A 149 13.68 -7.10 9.14
CA LEU A 149 14.40 -6.50 8.01
C LEU A 149 13.56 -5.41 7.34
N THR A 150 14.22 -4.40 6.78
CA THR A 150 13.62 -3.51 5.79
C THR A 150 13.58 -4.21 4.43
N LEU A 151 12.84 -3.64 3.46
CA LEU A 151 12.80 -4.21 2.12
C LEU A 151 14.18 -4.21 1.44
N LYS A 152 15.02 -3.19 1.71
CA LYS A 152 16.43 -3.15 1.32
C LYS A 152 17.24 -4.31 1.90
N GLY A 153 17.05 -4.62 3.18
CA GLY A 153 17.71 -5.76 3.81
C GLY A 153 17.32 -7.10 3.16
N VAL A 154 16.06 -7.26 2.76
CA VAL A 154 15.61 -8.46 2.02
C VAL A 154 16.24 -8.52 0.63
N TYR A 155 16.32 -7.39 -0.08
CA TYR A 155 16.98 -7.29 -1.38
C TYR A 155 18.46 -7.72 -1.31
N GLU A 156 19.21 -7.18 -0.35
CA GLU A 156 20.61 -7.53 -0.13
C GLU A 156 20.79 -9.02 0.18
N LEU A 157 19.87 -9.62 0.95
CA LEU A 157 19.90 -11.06 1.23
C LEU A 157 19.64 -11.90 -0.03
N ILE A 158 18.67 -11.53 -0.88
CA ILE A 158 18.40 -12.27 -2.12
C ILE A 158 19.62 -12.22 -3.05
N LEU A 159 20.32 -11.08 -3.12
CA LEU A 159 21.56 -10.99 -3.90
C LEU A 159 22.70 -11.85 -3.31
N ALA A 160 22.83 -11.88 -1.99
CA ALA A 160 23.91 -12.57 -1.28
C ALA A 160 23.64 -14.06 -1.01
N ASN A 161 22.41 -14.54 -1.20
CA ASN A 161 22.02 -15.92 -0.92
C ASN A 161 22.80 -16.93 -1.78
N SER A 162 22.86 -18.17 -1.31
CA SER A 162 23.61 -19.24 -1.99
C SER A 162 23.03 -19.55 -3.39
N VAL A 163 23.83 -19.25 -4.41
CA VAL A 163 23.57 -19.62 -5.81
C VAL A 163 23.45 -21.14 -5.93
N ILE A 164 24.42 -21.86 -5.37
CA ILE A 164 24.50 -23.33 -5.40
C ILE A 164 23.23 -23.97 -4.82
N GLN A 165 22.75 -23.46 -3.70
CA GLN A 165 21.53 -23.97 -3.06
C GLN A 165 20.28 -23.76 -3.95
N THR A 166 20.19 -22.60 -4.59
CA THR A 166 19.09 -22.25 -5.49
C THR A 166 19.12 -23.11 -6.75
N GLU A 167 20.29 -23.26 -7.37
CA GLU A 167 20.48 -24.11 -8.53
C GLU A 167 20.22 -25.59 -8.23
N HIS A 168 20.66 -26.07 -7.06
CA HIS A 168 20.38 -27.44 -6.63
C HIS A 168 18.86 -27.70 -6.54
N LEU A 169 18.09 -26.78 -5.93
CA LEU A 169 16.62 -26.91 -5.89
C LEU A 169 16.03 -27.02 -7.31
N ARG A 170 16.52 -26.22 -8.26
CA ARG A 170 16.02 -26.19 -9.65
C ARG A 170 16.36 -27.46 -10.44
N GLN A 171 17.39 -28.20 -10.03
CA GLN A 171 17.77 -29.48 -10.64
C GLN A 171 16.92 -30.67 -10.13
N ILE A 172 16.20 -30.53 -9.03
CA ILE A 172 15.37 -31.61 -8.48
C ILE A 172 14.09 -31.75 -9.32
N SER A 173 14.02 -32.79 -10.16
CA SER A 173 12.84 -33.03 -11.01
C SER A 173 11.62 -33.54 -10.24
N ASP A 174 11.83 -34.28 -9.14
CA ASP A 174 10.73 -34.77 -8.30
C ASP A 174 10.12 -33.62 -7.48
N LYS A 175 8.87 -33.28 -7.78
CA LYS A 175 8.15 -32.15 -7.14
C LYS A 175 8.04 -32.29 -5.61
N LYS A 176 7.91 -33.51 -5.08
CA LYS A 176 7.79 -33.73 -3.62
C LYS A 176 9.14 -33.53 -2.95
N LEU A 177 10.21 -34.04 -3.55
CA LEU A 177 11.58 -33.85 -3.07
C LEU A 177 11.99 -32.37 -3.14
N ALA A 178 11.68 -31.68 -4.24
CA ALA A 178 11.93 -30.25 -4.40
C ALA A 178 11.20 -29.43 -3.32
N ARG A 179 9.93 -29.73 -3.05
CA ARG A 179 9.16 -29.08 -1.97
C ARG A 179 9.78 -29.33 -0.59
N LYS A 180 10.20 -30.57 -0.30
CA LYS A 180 10.86 -30.92 0.97
C LYS A 180 12.21 -30.21 1.12
N TYR A 181 13.02 -30.18 0.06
CA TYR A 181 14.31 -29.48 0.04
C TYR A 181 14.11 -27.98 0.26
N LYS A 182 13.17 -27.35 -0.47
CA LYS A 182 12.83 -25.93 -0.30
C LYS A 182 12.44 -25.60 1.14
N ALA A 183 11.52 -26.39 1.71
CA ALA A 183 11.05 -26.22 3.07
C ALA A 183 12.13 -26.42 4.14
N ALA A 184 13.12 -27.28 3.88
CA ALA A 184 14.17 -27.59 4.84
C ALA A 184 15.34 -26.60 4.81
N ASN A 185 15.63 -25.98 3.66
CA ASN A 185 16.91 -25.29 3.46
C ASN A 185 16.78 -23.78 3.24
N PHE A 186 15.64 -23.27 2.78
CA PHE A 186 15.53 -21.85 2.42
C PHE A 186 15.03 -21.00 3.59
N ASN A 187 15.78 -19.95 3.89
CA ASN A 187 15.30 -18.86 4.75
C ASN A 187 14.10 -18.19 4.08
N TYR A 188 13.27 -17.54 4.90
CA TYR A 188 12.05 -16.93 4.40
C TYR A 188 11.65 -15.71 5.21
N VAL A 189 10.76 -14.91 4.63
CA VAL A 189 10.18 -13.72 5.26
C VAL A 189 8.66 -13.77 5.22
N THR A 190 8.02 -12.96 6.04
CA THR A 190 6.59 -12.64 5.95
C THR A 190 6.46 -11.19 5.50
N PHE A 191 6.27 -10.95 4.20
CA PHE A 191 6.27 -9.60 3.64
C PHE A 191 5.19 -8.70 4.27
N SER A 192 4.09 -9.26 4.72
CA SER A 192 2.94 -8.54 5.26
C SER A 192 3.22 -7.86 6.61
N GLY A 193 4.31 -8.18 7.30
CA GLY A 193 4.62 -7.50 8.57
C GLY A 193 5.63 -8.17 9.47
N THR A 194 5.71 -7.65 10.69
CA THR A 194 6.47 -8.22 11.79
C THR A 194 5.56 -9.05 12.69
N PHE A 195 6.10 -10.15 13.22
CA PHE A 195 5.36 -11.17 13.93
C PHE A 195 6.11 -11.59 15.20
N SER A 196 5.40 -12.07 16.23
CA SER A 196 6.03 -12.78 17.35
C SER A 196 6.24 -14.26 17.03
N SER A 197 5.38 -14.83 16.18
CA SER A 197 5.54 -16.14 15.56
C SER A 197 4.80 -16.20 14.22
N ARG A 198 5.11 -17.17 13.35
CA ARG A 198 4.47 -17.32 12.03
C ARG A 198 3.03 -17.84 12.14
N LYS A 199 2.12 -16.97 12.56
CA LYS A 199 0.67 -17.16 12.63
C LYS A 199 -0.01 -15.81 12.44
N ASP A 200 -1.22 -15.80 11.89
CA ASP A 200 -1.94 -14.56 11.59
C ASP A 200 -2.30 -13.76 12.85
N ASP A 201 -2.68 -14.44 13.92
CA ASP A 201 -2.98 -13.85 15.23
C ASP A 201 -1.74 -13.35 15.99
N ALA A 202 -0.55 -13.68 15.51
CA ALA A 202 0.74 -13.27 16.06
C ALA A 202 1.36 -12.07 15.30
N LEU A 203 0.60 -11.43 14.41
CA LEU A 203 0.98 -10.19 13.73
C LEU A 203 1.16 -9.05 14.75
N LEU A 204 2.35 -8.50 14.82
CA LEU A 204 2.66 -7.35 15.68
C LEU A 204 2.37 -6.03 14.95
N LYS A 205 2.83 -5.93 13.70
CA LYS A 205 2.61 -4.75 12.87
C LYS A 205 2.65 -5.12 11.40
N HIS A 206 1.61 -4.74 10.67
CA HIS A 206 1.57 -4.91 9.23
C HIS A 206 2.52 -3.91 8.55
N SER A 207 3.28 -4.38 7.56
CA SER A 207 4.29 -3.60 6.82
C SER A 207 3.67 -2.64 5.80
N GLY A 208 2.46 -2.95 5.34
CA GLY A 208 1.82 -2.30 4.19
C GLY A 208 2.21 -2.97 2.88
N TYR A 209 2.88 -4.12 2.91
CA TYR A 209 3.18 -4.90 1.71
C TYR A 209 2.26 -6.10 1.56
N LEU A 210 2.01 -6.46 0.31
CA LEU A 210 1.37 -7.70 -0.09
C LEU A 210 2.31 -8.44 -1.05
N ALA A 211 2.50 -9.74 -0.83
CA ALA A 211 3.28 -10.59 -1.72
C ALA A 211 2.35 -11.49 -2.54
N ILE A 212 2.48 -11.40 -3.86
CA ILE A 212 1.78 -12.26 -4.81
C ILE A 212 2.78 -13.26 -5.38
N ASP A 213 2.41 -14.54 -5.36
CA ASP A 213 3.20 -15.63 -5.90
C ASP A 213 2.61 -16.06 -7.24
N PHE A 214 3.44 -16.07 -8.27
CA PHE A 214 3.10 -16.54 -9.60
C PHE A 214 3.89 -17.80 -9.88
N ASP A 215 3.22 -18.94 -10.02
CA ASP A 215 3.84 -20.23 -10.32
C ASP A 215 3.61 -20.61 -11.78
N HIS A 216 4.55 -21.36 -12.36
CA HIS A 216 4.45 -21.96 -13.69
C HIS A 216 4.18 -20.95 -14.83
N ILE A 217 4.91 -19.83 -14.83
CA ILE A 217 4.79 -18.79 -15.84
C ILE A 217 5.61 -19.16 -17.08
N PRO A 218 4.99 -19.27 -18.28
CA PRO A 218 5.69 -19.65 -19.51
C PRO A 218 6.72 -18.60 -19.96
N ASP A 219 6.39 -17.31 -19.84
CA ASP A 219 7.24 -16.19 -20.22
C ASP A 219 7.44 -15.24 -19.03
N LEU A 220 8.49 -15.52 -18.26
CA LEU A 220 8.83 -14.77 -17.04
C LEU A 220 9.25 -13.33 -17.35
N GLU A 221 9.97 -13.09 -18.44
CA GLU A 221 10.49 -11.76 -18.74
C GLU A 221 9.38 -10.84 -19.23
N SER A 222 8.48 -11.33 -20.08
CA SER A 222 7.30 -10.57 -20.50
C SER A 222 6.42 -10.19 -19.30
N LEU A 223 6.10 -11.15 -18.43
CA LEU A 223 5.31 -10.87 -17.23
C LEU A 223 6.04 -9.90 -16.30
N LYS A 224 7.36 -10.07 -16.11
CA LYS A 224 8.16 -9.16 -15.30
C LYS A 224 8.06 -7.72 -15.82
N THR A 225 8.21 -7.51 -17.13
CA THR A 225 8.05 -6.19 -17.74
C THR A 225 6.63 -5.64 -17.56
N GLN A 226 5.60 -6.47 -17.71
CA GLN A 226 4.21 -6.05 -17.51
C GLN A 226 3.94 -5.60 -16.07
N LEU A 227 4.40 -6.36 -15.06
CA LEU A 227 4.22 -6.03 -13.64
C LEU A 227 5.00 -4.78 -13.23
N LEU A 228 6.20 -4.57 -13.78
CA LEU A 228 6.98 -3.36 -13.52
C LEU A 228 6.35 -2.09 -14.10
N ASN A 229 5.54 -2.23 -15.15
CA ASN A 229 4.81 -1.14 -15.80
C ASN A 229 3.31 -1.17 -15.50
N ASP A 230 2.88 -1.87 -14.44
CA ASP A 230 1.48 -1.93 -14.04
C ASP A 230 0.94 -0.53 -13.73
N ALA A 231 -0.24 -0.21 -14.25
CA ALA A 231 -0.83 1.12 -14.18
C ALA A 231 -1.40 1.48 -12.80
N PHE A 232 -1.73 0.47 -11.98
CA PHE A 232 -2.44 0.64 -10.72
C PHE A 232 -1.57 0.31 -9.51
N PHE A 233 -0.63 -0.63 -9.65
CA PHE A 233 0.20 -1.10 -8.55
C PHE A 233 1.68 -0.82 -8.79
N GLU A 234 2.25 0.02 -7.93
CA GLU A 234 3.69 0.26 -7.94
C GLU A 234 4.42 -0.96 -7.36
N THR A 235 5.23 -1.62 -8.20
CA THR A 235 6.12 -2.69 -7.78
C THR A 235 7.12 -2.17 -6.74
N GLN A 236 7.15 -2.80 -5.56
CA GLN A 236 8.13 -2.52 -4.50
C GLN A 236 9.36 -3.41 -4.62
N MET A 237 9.14 -4.69 -4.95
CA MET A 237 10.17 -5.68 -5.20
C MET A 237 9.62 -6.77 -6.10
N LEU A 238 10.45 -7.31 -7.01
CA LEU A 238 10.08 -8.39 -7.91
C LEU A 238 11.27 -9.30 -8.18
N PHE A 239 11.13 -10.59 -7.92
CA PHE A 239 12.21 -11.57 -8.11
C PHE A 239 11.70 -12.94 -8.54
N LYS A 240 12.59 -13.71 -9.13
CA LYS A 240 12.35 -15.08 -9.58
C LYS A 240 12.14 -16.02 -8.40
N SER A 241 11.12 -16.86 -8.47
CA SER A 241 10.79 -17.81 -7.40
C SER A 241 11.94 -18.82 -7.19
N PRO A 242 12.00 -19.49 -6.01
CA PRO A 242 13.05 -20.49 -5.77
C PRO A 242 13.07 -21.63 -6.79
N SER A 243 11.90 -22.04 -7.27
CA SER A 243 11.76 -23.10 -8.28
C SER A 243 12.19 -22.65 -9.69
N GLY A 244 12.32 -21.35 -9.93
CA GLY A 244 12.86 -20.79 -11.17
C GLY A 244 11.84 -20.56 -12.29
N ASP A 245 10.63 -21.09 -12.16
CA ASP A 245 9.53 -21.04 -13.13
C ASP A 245 8.40 -20.10 -12.72
N GLY A 246 8.66 -19.20 -11.79
CA GLY A 246 7.68 -18.27 -11.23
C GLY A 246 8.27 -16.94 -10.81
N LEU A 247 7.40 -16.01 -10.42
CA LEU A 247 7.75 -14.67 -9.93
C LEU A 247 7.12 -14.41 -8.57
N LYS A 248 7.81 -13.64 -7.74
CA LYS A 248 7.30 -13.11 -6.48
C LYS A 248 7.21 -11.60 -6.60
N TRP A 249 5.99 -11.09 -6.54
CA TRP A 249 5.69 -9.68 -6.75
C TRP A 249 5.21 -9.03 -5.46
N ILE A 250 5.95 -8.03 -4.98
CA ILE A 250 5.66 -7.34 -3.74
C ILE A 250 5.17 -5.94 -4.10
N ILE A 251 3.99 -5.60 -3.62
CA ILE A 251 3.31 -4.32 -3.86
C ILE A 251 2.89 -3.67 -2.55
N SER A 252 2.67 -2.36 -2.57
CA SER A 252 2.15 -1.61 -1.43
C SER A 252 0.62 -1.68 -1.38
N ILE A 253 0.05 -1.86 -0.20
CA ILE A 253 -1.39 -1.86 0.07
C ILE A 253 -1.73 -0.96 1.25
N ASP A 254 -2.90 -0.32 1.21
CA ASP A 254 -3.38 0.52 2.30
C ASP A 254 -4.33 -0.24 3.22
N ILE A 255 -3.77 -0.80 4.29
CA ILE A 255 -4.51 -1.54 5.31
C ILE A 255 -5.47 -0.67 6.16
N THR A 256 -5.47 0.65 5.97
CA THR A 256 -6.42 1.57 6.63
C THR A 256 -7.72 1.70 5.84
N GLN A 257 -7.68 1.39 4.54
CA GLN A 257 -8.81 1.36 3.63
C GLN A 257 -9.55 0.02 3.74
N ASN A 258 -8.81 -1.09 3.58
CA ASN A 258 -9.35 -2.44 3.53
C ASN A 258 -8.46 -3.42 4.29
N THR A 259 -8.98 -4.61 4.61
CA THR A 259 -8.15 -5.65 5.23
C THR A 259 -7.14 -6.21 4.23
N HIS A 260 -6.11 -6.90 4.73
CA HIS A 260 -5.13 -7.59 3.88
C HIS A 260 -5.81 -8.59 2.93
N GLN A 261 -6.80 -9.31 3.44
CA GLN A 261 -7.57 -10.31 2.70
C GLN A 261 -8.41 -9.67 1.60
N ASP A 262 -9.06 -8.54 1.88
CA ASP A 262 -9.84 -7.79 0.88
C ASP A 262 -8.93 -7.29 -0.25
N TRP A 263 -7.77 -6.72 0.09
CA TRP A 263 -6.76 -6.32 -0.88
C TRP A 263 -6.30 -7.50 -1.73
N PHE A 264 -5.98 -8.63 -1.10
CA PHE A 264 -5.57 -9.83 -1.81
C PHE A 264 -6.63 -10.29 -2.81
N MET A 265 -7.91 -10.31 -2.43
CA MET A 265 -9.00 -10.70 -3.33
C MET A 265 -9.20 -9.71 -4.47
N ALA A 266 -9.13 -8.39 -4.20
CA ALA A 266 -9.23 -7.36 -5.23
C ALA A 266 -8.11 -7.48 -6.26
N ILE A 267 -6.87 -7.66 -5.79
CA ILE A 267 -5.67 -7.78 -6.63
C ILE A 267 -5.72 -9.09 -7.42
N LYS A 268 -6.14 -10.19 -6.80
CA LYS A 268 -6.36 -11.46 -7.51
C LYS A 268 -7.35 -11.31 -8.67
N ASN A 269 -8.49 -10.66 -8.44
CA ASN A 269 -9.48 -10.43 -9.49
C ASN A 269 -8.94 -9.53 -10.60
N TYR A 270 -8.22 -8.46 -10.22
CA TYR A 270 -7.55 -7.57 -11.17
C TYR A 270 -6.53 -8.34 -12.04
N LEU A 271 -5.70 -9.19 -11.45
CA LEU A 271 -4.69 -9.98 -12.17
C LEU A 271 -5.33 -10.95 -13.17
N GLU A 272 -6.47 -11.55 -12.81
CA GLU A 272 -7.21 -12.42 -13.71
C GLU A 272 -7.83 -11.65 -14.88
N GLN A 273 -8.42 -10.47 -14.64
CA GLN A 273 -9.04 -9.68 -15.71
C GLN A 273 -8.01 -9.01 -16.63
N THR A 274 -6.94 -8.46 -16.08
CA THR A 274 -5.94 -7.66 -16.82
C THR A 274 -4.90 -8.54 -17.51
N TYR A 275 -4.38 -9.55 -16.81
CA TYR A 275 -3.26 -10.37 -17.28
C TYR A 275 -3.64 -11.82 -17.58
N GLN A 276 -4.89 -12.22 -17.35
CA GLN A 276 -5.36 -13.60 -17.48
C GLN A 276 -4.55 -14.57 -16.59
N LEU A 277 -4.03 -14.06 -15.47
CA LEU A 277 -3.25 -14.81 -14.50
C LEU A 277 -4.11 -15.23 -13.32
N LYS A 278 -4.23 -16.54 -13.11
CA LYS A 278 -4.95 -17.10 -11.96
C LYS A 278 -4.00 -17.27 -10.79
N VAL A 279 -4.19 -16.46 -9.75
CA VAL A 279 -3.46 -16.57 -8.48
C VAL A 279 -4.24 -17.45 -7.50
N ASP A 280 -3.57 -18.43 -6.89
CA ASP A 280 -4.15 -19.27 -5.85
C ASP A 280 -4.45 -18.44 -4.58
N SER A 281 -5.56 -18.74 -3.89
CA SER A 281 -5.94 -18.12 -2.62
C SER A 281 -4.97 -18.42 -1.48
N ALA A 282 -4.01 -19.33 -1.65
CA ALA A 282 -3.02 -19.68 -0.62
C ALA A 282 -2.12 -18.51 -0.17
N GLY A 283 -2.12 -17.37 -0.88
CA GLY A 283 -1.39 -16.15 -0.52
C GLY A 283 -2.17 -15.16 0.35
N ILE A 284 -3.40 -15.47 0.75
CA ILE A 284 -4.29 -14.55 1.46
C ILE A 284 -3.89 -14.29 2.93
N ASP A 285 -3.11 -15.20 3.51
CA ASP A 285 -2.74 -15.16 4.93
C ASP A 285 -1.64 -14.12 5.17
N VAL A 286 -1.81 -13.26 6.18
CA VAL A 286 -0.79 -12.26 6.53
C VAL A 286 0.53 -12.92 6.95
N SER A 287 0.50 -14.12 7.53
CA SER A 287 1.69 -14.86 7.96
C SER A 287 2.33 -15.72 6.85
N ARG A 288 1.96 -15.50 5.58
CA ARG A 288 2.45 -16.32 4.47
C ARG A 288 3.96 -16.28 4.35
N ALA A 289 4.57 -17.46 4.38
CA ALA A 289 6.00 -17.63 4.20
C ALA A 289 6.41 -17.40 2.74
N CYS A 290 7.40 -16.53 2.55
CA CYS A 290 8.02 -16.27 1.26
C CYS A 290 9.51 -16.62 1.31
N PHE A 291 9.87 -17.75 0.71
CA PHE A 291 11.26 -18.22 0.63
C PHE A 291 12.13 -17.28 -0.20
N LEU A 292 13.37 -17.08 0.25
CA LEU A 292 14.36 -16.20 -0.37
C LEU A 292 15.39 -17.04 -1.14
N PRO A 293 15.33 -17.09 -2.48
CA PRO A 293 16.38 -17.70 -3.28
C PRO A 293 17.54 -16.73 -3.51
N ASN A 294 18.54 -17.17 -4.27
CA ASN A 294 19.41 -16.25 -4.99
C ASN A 294 18.74 -15.81 -6.30
N ASP A 295 18.68 -14.51 -6.54
CA ASP A 295 18.27 -13.93 -7.83
C ASP A 295 19.10 -12.67 -8.13
N PRO A 296 20.10 -12.74 -9.02
CA PRO A 296 20.91 -11.58 -9.39
C PRO A 296 20.14 -10.52 -10.17
N GLN A 297 18.95 -10.86 -10.71
CA GLN A 297 18.13 -9.98 -11.53
C GLN A 297 16.91 -9.43 -10.76
N ILE A 298 16.93 -9.54 -9.43
CA ILE A 298 15.90 -8.96 -8.55
C ILE A 298 15.76 -7.46 -8.79
N PHE A 299 14.51 -7.02 -8.88
CA PHE A 299 14.15 -5.62 -8.89
C PHE A 299 13.77 -5.16 -7.47
N ILE A 300 14.20 -3.94 -7.12
CA ILE A 300 13.71 -3.18 -5.97
C ILE A 300 13.40 -1.75 -6.41
N ASN A 301 12.31 -1.19 -5.90
CA ASN A 301 11.99 0.21 -6.13
C ASN A 301 13.05 1.11 -5.46
N SER A 302 13.57 2.07 -6.22
CA SER A 302 14.69 2.93 -5.81
C SER A 302 14.44 3.71 -4.51
N LYS A 303 13.17 3.97 -4.16
CA LYS A 303 12.82 4.62 -2.89
C LYS A 303 13.27 3.87 -1.65
N HIS A 304 13.49 2.55 -1.76
CA HIS A 304 14.01 1.73 -0.66
C HIS A 304 15.54 1.72 -0.59
N LEU A 305 16.23 2.23 -1.61
CA LEU A 305 17.70 2.30 -1.65
C LEU A 305 18.23 3.62 -1.10
N MET A 306 17.37 4.62 -0.89
CA MET A 306 17.75 5.89 -0.28
C MET A 306 17.72 5.79 1.26
N PRO A 307 18.69 6.42 1.95
CA PRO A 307 18.87 6.31 3.41
C PRO A 307 17.78 7.00 4.23
#